data_AF-A0A1A3GNP5-F1
#
_entry.id   AF-A0A1A3GNP5-F1
#
_cell.length_a   1.000
_cell.length_b   1.000
_cell.length_c   1.000
_cell.angle_alpha   90.00
_cell.angle_beta   90.00
_cell.angle_gamma   90.00
#
_symmetry.space_group_name_H-M   'P 1'
#
loop_
_entity.id
_entity.type
_entity.pdbx_description
1 polymer ?
#
loop_
_entity_poly.entity_id
_entity_poly.type
_entity_poly.pdbx_seq_one_letter_code
_entity_poly.pdbx_strand_id
1 'polypeptide(L)'
;MKPTRVLFRRAAVIAVCVVVTAPLTPPAGADPAAVPDAAPASDGKVAPGTPVAVNTPDGWTLTLGARDESQVPVAPLTTAVSSREYLASGIFIASLVGPGEPRGLLEVGYEIGCGIDMSTSNGVTMAGSAGMTPSVGVSGPLGGVPTGILPVISTPVNGVITVGLKPGFVLVVPVNKKEFKSANP
;
A
#
# COMPACT_ATOMS: atom_id res chain seq x y z
N MET A 1 -74.93 -13.55 -50.60
CA MET A 1 -74.04 -14.69 -50.25
C MET A 1 -72.94 -14.20 -49.31
N LYS A 2 -72.87 -14.77 -48.09
CA LYS A 2 -71.69 -14.75 -47.18
C LYS A 2 -70.59 -15.66 -47.79
N PRO A 3 -69.28 -15.61 -47.40
CA PRO A 3 -68.77 -15.55 -46.01
C PRO A 3 -67.59 -14.54 -45.81
N THR A 4 -67.27 -13.99 -44.63
CA THR A 4 -67.03 -14.55 -43.27
C THR A 4 -65.60 -15.08 -43.06
N ARG A 5 -64.87 -14.38 -42.18
CA ARG A 5 -63.90 -14.85 -41.17
C ARG A 5 -62.46 -15.26 -41.59
N VAL A 6 -61.59 -14.94 -40.63
CA VAL A 6 -60.25 -15.50 -40.36
C VAL A 6 -59.08 -14.83 -41.08
N LEU A 7 -58.75 -13.61 -40.65
CA LEU A 7 -57.35 -13.22 -40.52
C LEU A 7 -57.09 -12.68 -39.10
N PHE A 8 -57.49 -13.48 -38.12
CA PHE A 8 -57.23 -13.24 -36.70
C PHE A 8 -56.33 -14.37 -36.24
N ARG A 9 -55.01 -14.17 -36.30
CA ARG A 9 -54.00 -14.87 -35.48
C ARG A 9 -52.61 -14.32 -35.81
N ARG A 10 -51.95 -13.82 -34.77
CA ARG A 10 -50.51 -13.49 -34.67
C ARG A 10 -50.12 -12.05 -35.00
N ALA A 11 -50.61 -11.10 -34.20
CA ALA A 11 -49.85 -9.90 -33.84
C ALA A 11 -50.05 -9.66 -32.34
N ALA A 12 -49.48 -10.56 -31.54
CA ALA A 12 -49.49 -10.46 -30.09
C ALA A 12 -48.07 -10.08 -29.65
N VAL A 13 -47.97 -8.87 -29.09
CA VAL A 13 -47.00 -8.49 -28.05
C VAL A 13 -45.54 -8.39 -28.53
N ILE A 14 -45.17 -7.22 -29.05
CA ILE A 14 -43.79 -6.72 -28.93
C ILE A 14 -43.66 -6.26 -27.47
N ALA A 15 -43.27 -7.20 -26.61
CA ALA A 15 -42.82 -6.91 -25.27
C ALA A 15 -41.36 -6.44 -25.32
N VAL A 16 -41.17 -5.21 -24.87
CA VAL A 16 -40.15 -4.78 -23.90
C VAL A 16 -38.74 -5.36 -24.08
N CYS A 17 -37.79 -4.48 -24.42
CA CYS A 17 -36.62 -4.19 -23.57
C CYS A 17 -35.81 -3.05 -24.20
N VAL A 18 -36.10 -1.82 -23.78
CA VAL A 18 -35.11 -0.74 -23.90
C VAL A 18 -34.00 -1.07 -22.91
N VAL A 19 -32.96 -1.75 -23.38
CA VAL A 19 -31.71 -1.85 -22.64
C VAL A 19 -30.99 -0.53 -22.85
N VAL A 20 -31.12 0.38 -21.89
CA VAL A 20 -30.16 1.47 -21.71
C VAL A 20 -28.83 0.78 -21.40
N THR A 21 -27.97 0.65 -22.39
CA THR A 21 -26.57 0.31 -22.16
C THR A 21 -25.91 1.52 -21.51
N ALA A 22 -25.97 1.59 -20.18
CA ALA A 22 -25.01 2.39 -19.44
C ALA A 22 -23.62 1.80 -19.73
N PRO A 23 -22.62 2.59 -20.18
CA PRO A 23 -21.26 2.12 -20.16
C PRO A 23 -20.87 1.93 -18.69
N LEU A 24 -20.78 0.67 -18.24
CA LEU A 24 -19.97 0.30 -17.08
C LEU A 24 -18.50 0.45 -17.49
N THR A 25 -18.06 1.68 -17.69
CA THR A 25 -16.64 2.00 -17.59
C THR A 25 -16.23 1.67 -16.16
N PRO A 26 -15.26 0.75 -15.93
CA PRO A 26 -14.54 0.74 -14.68
C PRO A 26 -14.07 2.19 -14.44
N PRO A 27 -14.11 2.72 -13.19
CA PRO A 27 -13.50 4.01 -12.95
C PRO A 27 -12.02 3.90 -13.35
N ALA A 28 -11.69 4.45 -14.51
CA ALA A 28 -10.34 4.82 -14.86
C ALA A 28 -9.84 5.70 -13.72
N GLY A 29 -8.63 5.42 -13.23
CA GLY A 29 -8.05 5.92 -11.99
C GLY A 29 -8.62 7.28 -11.61
N ALA A 30 -9.33 7.30 -10.48
CA ALA A 30 -9.78 8.53 -9.87
C ALA A 30 -8.61 9.53 -9.89
N ASP A 31 -8.81 10.63 -10.61
CA ASP A 31 -8.21 11.91 -10.25
C ASP A 31 -8.33 12.02 -8.72
N PRO A 32 -7.27 12.35 -7.96
CA PRO A 32 -7.35 12.31 -6.50
C PRO A 32 -8.53 13.17 -6.08
N ALA A 33 -9.65 12.53 -5.71
CA ALA A 33 -10.76 13.22 -5.14
C ALA A 33 -10.18 13.97 -3.94
N ALA A 34 -10.27 15.30 -3.96
CA ALA A 34 -9.83 16.12 -2.85
C ALA A 34 -10.41 15.50 -1.58
N VAL A 35 -9.52 14.96 -0.74
CA VAL A 35 -9.90 14.28 0.48
C VAL A 35 -10.73 15.28 1.27
N PRO A 36 -12.03 15.02 1.55
CA PRO A 36 -12.84 15.97 2.29
C PRO A 36 -12.23 16.11 3.68
N ASP A 37 -11.77 17.33 3.98
CA ASP A 37 -11.23 17.79 5.25
C ASP A 37 -10.24 16.80 5.89
N ALA A 38 -9.02 16.74 5.33
CA ALA A 38 -7.89 16.16 6.05
C ALA A 38 -7.80 16.89 7.40
N ALA A 39 -8.02 16.16 8.50
CA ALA A 39 -7.80 16.68 9.84
C ALA A 39 -6.48 17.47 9.85
N PRO A 40 -6.43 18.66 10.50
CA PRO A 40 -5.24 19.49 10.48
C PRO A 40 -4.04 18.62 10.82
N ALA A 41 -3.00 18.73 9.99
CA ALA A 41 -1.79 17.94 10.15
C ALA A 41 -1.34 18.04 11.61
N SER A 42 -1.19 16.88 12.25
CA SER A 42 -0.66 16.83 13.62
C SER A 42 0.63 17.65 13.68
N ASP A 43 0.78 18.46 14.72
CA ASP A 43 2.01 19.20 14.99
C ASP A 43 3.21 18.27 15.31
N GLY A 44 2.95 16.96 15.33
CA GLY A 44 3.94 15.90 15.43
C GLY A 44 4.58 15.82 16.80
N LYS A 45 4.09 16.56 17.81
CA LYS A 45 4.79 16.66 19.10
C LYS A 45 4.96 15.30 19.76
N VAL A 46 6.20 14.99 20.09
CA VAL A 46 6.56 13.80 20.84
C VAL A 46 6.71 14.20 22.30
N ALA A 47 6.04 13.46 23.19
CA ALA A 47 6.16 13.69 24.61
C ALA A 47 7.63 13.48 25.03
N PRO A 48 8.23 14.43 25.77
CA PRO A 48 9.61 14.30 26.19
C PRO A 48 9.76 13.07 27.09
N GLY A 49 10.73 12.21 26.75
CA GLY A 49 11.11 11.08 27.58
C GLY A 49 11.74 11.54 28.89
N THR A 50 11.69 10.68 29.92
CA THR A 50 12.49 10.90 31.13
C THR A 50 13.96 10.74 30.78
N PRO A 51 14.84 11.72 31.10
CA PRO A 51 16.26 11.56 30.89
C PRO A 51 16.80 10.30 31.57
N VAL A 52 17.66 9.58 30.86
CA VAL A 52 18.22 8.30 31.33
C VAL A 52 19.67 8.54 31.72
N ALA A 53 20.04 8.08 32.92
CA ALA A 53 21.42 8.09 33.41
C ALA A 53 21.95 6.66 33.55
N VAL A 54 23.18 6.44 33.09
CA VAL A 54 23.90 5.17 33.16
C VAL A 54 25.23 5.40 33.83
N ASN A 55 25.54 4.58 34.84
CA ASN A 55 26.86 4.52 35.44
C ASN A 55 27.67 3.42 34.76
N THR A 56 28.88 3.76 34.33
CA THR A 56 29.78 2.81 33.69
C THR A 56 30.81 2.27 34.70
N PRO A 57 31.35 1.06 34.49
CA PRO A 57 32.30 0.45 35.42
C PRO A 57 33.62 1.24 35.60
N ASP A 58 33.98 2.07 34.63
CA ASP A 58 35.16 2.95 34.66
C ASP A 58 34.89 4.30 35.38
N GLY A 59 33.74 4.44 36.04
CA GLY A 59 33.46 5.56 36.94
C GLY A 59 32.84 6.78 36.27
N TRP A 60 32.27 6.63 35.07
CA TRP A 60 31.50 7.71 34.43
C TRP A 60 30.01 7.60 34.75
N THR A 61 29.36 8.74 34.78
CA THR A 61 27.91 8.89 34.72
C THR A 61 27.57 9.56 33.39
N LEU A 62 26.87 8.83 32.53
CA LEU A 62 26.37 9.30 31.24
C LEU A 62 24.88 9.59 31.37
N THR A 63 24.46 10.82 31.08
CA THR A 63 23.04 11.17 31.05
C THR A 63 22.65 11.57 29.64
N LEU A 64 21.53 11.05 29.15
CA LEU A 64 20.93 11.39 27.86
C LEU A 64 19.51 11.89 28.05
N GLY A 65 19.13 12.91 27.28
CA GLY A 65 17.78 13.44 27.27
C GLY A 65 17.41 14.04 25.93
N ALA A 66 16.11 14.19 25.71
CA ALA A 66 15.54 14.86 24.55
C ALA A 66 14.45 15.83 25.01
N ARG A 67 14.32 16.95 24.31
CA ARG A 67 13.21 17.91 24.50
C ARG A 67 12.81 18.50 23.16
N ASP A 68 11.62 19.09 23.14
CA ASP A 68 11.06 19.79 21.99
C ASP A 68 11.00 18.91 20.73
N GLU A 69 10.89 17.58 20.90
CA GLU A 69 10.86 16.63 19.79
C GLU A 69 9.53 16.70 19.04
N SER A 70 9.61 16.62 17.71
CA SER A 70 8.45 16.53 16.82
C SER A 70 8.75 15.65 15.61
N GLN A 71 7.77 14.83 15.23
CA GLN A 71 7.75 13.97 14.06
C GLN A 71 6.50 14.31 13.23
N VAL A 72 6.63 15.29 12.34
CA VAL A 72 5.50 15.81 11.54
C VAL A 72 5.28 14.90 10.33
N PRO A 73 4.12 14.26 10.16
CA PRO A 73 3.82 13.49 8.96
C PRO A 73 3.72 14.43 7.75
N VAL A 74 4.38 14.06 6.65
CA VAL A 74 4.28 14.76 5.36
C VAL A 74 3.78 13.83 4.26
N ALA A 75 3.23 14.40 3.20
CA ALA A 75 2.79 13.63 2.05
C ALA A 75 3.99 12.89 1.45
N PRO A 76 3.93 11.55 1.28
CA PRO A 76 5.05 10.79 0.75
C PRO A 76 5.39 11.23 -0.68
N LEU A 77 6.67 11.46 -0.94
CA LEU A 77 7.14 11.90 -2.26
C LEU A 77 6.89 10.85 -3.36
N THR A 78 6.76 9.57 -2.98
CA THR A 78 6.46 8.45 -3.89
C THR A 78 5.00 8.38 -4.32
N THR A 79 4.09 9.15 -3.69
CA THR A 79 2.61 9.06 -3.83
C THR A 79 2.01 7.69 -3.49
N ALA A 80 2.81 6.73 -3.03
CA ALA A 80 2.34 5.40 -2.69
C ALA A 80 1.59 5.43 -1.36
N VAL A 81 0.38 4.87 -1.33
CA VAL A 81 -0.45 4.74 -0.11
C VAL A 81 0.22 3.90 0.98
N SER A 82 1.17 3.05 0.61
CA SER A 82 1.98 2.24 1.52
C SER A 82 3.22 2.96 2.06
N SER A 83 3.55 4.14 1.54
CA SER A 83 4.68 4.95 2.03
C SER A 83 4.23 5.88 3.16
N ARG A 84 5.17 6.17 4.06
CA ARG A 84 5.02 7.16 5.13
C ARG A 84 6.31 7.98 5.18
N GLU A 85 6.18 9.28 5.37
CA GLU A 85 7.31 10.21 5.42
C GLU A 85 7.08 11.18 6.57
N TYR A 86 8.16 11.50 7.29
CA TYR A 86 8.11 12.34 8.49
C TYR A 86 9.27 13.34 8.48
N LEU A 87 8.98 14.58 8.88
CA LEU A 87 9.99 15.56 9.24
C LEU A 87 10.23 15.48 10.75
N ALA A 88 11.42 15.00 11.11
CA ALA A 88 11.82 14.86 12.51
C ALA A 88 12.67 16.05 12.97
N SER A 89 12.39 16.56 14.16
CA SER A 89 13.13 17.64 14.80
C SER A 89 13.17 17.44 16.32
N GLY A 90 14.15 18.01 17.00
CA GLY A 90 14.27 17.92 18.45
C GLY A 90 15.62 18.43 18.94
N ILE A 91 15.72 18.61 20.26
CA ILE A 91 16.98 18.95 20.93
C ILE A 91 17.39 17.76 21.79
N PHE A 92 18.54 17.20 21.47
CA PHE A 92 19.13 16.05 22.15
C PHE A 92 20.33 16.52 22.96
N ILE A 93 20.40 16.07 24.21
CA ILE A 93 21.33 16.59 25.20
C ILE A 93 22.04 15.41 25.83
N ALA A 94 23.34 15.56 26.06
CA ALA A 94 24.10 14.62 26.86
C ALA A 94 24.81 15.34 28.02
N SER A 95 25.11 14.59 29.08
CA SER A 95 26.01 15.01 30.14
C SER A 95 26.95 13.88 30.52
N LEU A 96 28.24 14.19 30.62
CA LEU A 96 29.30 13.26 30.98
C LEU A 96 30.03 13.78 32.21
N VAL A 97 29.92 13.02 33.30
CA VAL A 97 30.60 13.30 34.56
C VAL A 97 31.49 12.12 34.90
N GLY A 98 32.78 12.35 35.15
CA GLY A 98 33.71 11.26 35.41
C GLY A 98 35.13 11.74 35.73
N PRO A 99 36.07 10.78 35.86
CA PRO A 99 37.41 11.04 36.39
C PRO A 99 38.37 11.73 35.41
N GLY A 100 38.00 11.89 34.14
CA GLY A 100 38.87 12.43 33.08
C GLY A 100 38.23 13.54 32.26
N GLU A 101 38.92 13.94 31.19
CA GLU A 101 38.41 14.96 30.27
C GLU A 101 37.25 14.38 29.41
N PRO A 102 36.04 14.98 29.45
CA PRO A 102 34.88 14.41 28.76
C PRO A 102 35.00 14.51 27.25
N ARG A 103 34.83 13.38 26.55
CA ARG A 103 34.84 13.30 25.09
C ARG A 103 34.04 12.11 24.60
N GLY A 104 33.50 12.19 23.39
CA GLY A 104 32.73 11.09 22.81
C GLY A 104 32.03 11.45 21.51
N LEU A 105 31.11 10.56 21.11
CA LEU A 105 30.22 10.73 19.98
C LEU A 105 28.78 10.66 20.49
N LEU A 106 28.03 11.74 20.30
CA LEU A 106 26.59 11.75 20.53
C LEU A 106 25.89 11.34 19.24
N GLU A 107 25.25 10.17 19.24
CA GLU A 107 24.45 9.67 18.13
C GLU A 107 22.96 9.76 18.48
N VAL A 108 22.20 10.34 17.55
CA VAL A 108 20.76 10.49 17.65
C VAL A 108 20.13 9.77 16.47
N GLY A 109 19.10 8.97 16.74
CA GLY A 109 18.38 8.23 15.71
C GLY A 109 17.00 7.81 16.16
N TYR A 110 16.24 7.29 15.22
CA TYR A 110 14.90 6.76 15.43
C TYR A 110 14.84 5.28 15.10
N GLU A 111 14.07 4.54 15.87
CA GLU A 111 13.71 3.17 15.54
C GLU A 111 12.37 3.17 14.80
N ILE A 112 12.41 2.74 13.54
CA ILE A 112 11.24 2.66 12.68
C ILE A 112 10.82 1.20 12.61
N GLY A 113 9.67 0.88 13.21
CA GLY A 113 9.05 -0.43 13.09
C GLY A 113 8.12 -0.50 11.87
N CYS A 114 8.36 -1.45 10.97
CA CYS A 114 7.34 -1.88 10.02
C CYS A 114 6.69 -3.17 10.57
N GLY A 115 5.36 -3.24 10.64
CA GLY A 115 4.66 -4.44 11.11
C GLY A 115 4.63 -5.55 10.06
N ILE A 116 4.65 -5.17 8.78
CA ILE A 116 4.61 -6.06 7.63
C ILE A 116 5.60 -5.55 6.59
N ASP A 117 6.44 -6.45 6.09
CA ASP A 117 7.39 -6.15 5.03
C ASP A 117 6.87 -6.65 3.67
N MET A 118 6.52 -5.69 2.83
CA MET A 118 6.12 -5.89 1.43
C MET A 118 7.31 -5.73 0.46
N SER A 119 8.40 -5.10 0.91
CA SER A 119 9.56 -4.77 0.06
C SER A 119 10.42 -6.00 -0.25
N THR A 120 10.47 -6.98 0.65
CA THR A 120 11.26 -8.21 0.45
C THR A 120 10.43 -9.43 0.02
N SER A 121 9.10 -9.29 -0.10
CA SER A 121 8.20 -10.41 -0.41
C SER A 121 7.31 -10.12 -1.62
N ASN A 122 7.85 -10.00 -2.83
CA ASN A 122 7.09 -9.86 -4.10
C ASN A 122 5.88 -8.90 -4.09
N GLY A 123 5.79 -8.00 -3.10
CA GLY A 123 4.57 -7.37 -2.59
C GLY A 123 3.24 -7.90 -3.10
N VAL A 124 2.45 -6.97 -3.66
CA VAL A 124 1.25 -7.28 -4.44
C VAL A 124 1.66 -7.30 -5.91
N THR A 125 1.64 -8.48 -6.51
CA THR A 125 1.85 -8.65 -7.96
C THR A 125 0.54 -8.96 -8.63
N MET A 126 0.23 -8.20 -9.69
CA MET A 126 -0.93 -8.43 -10.54
C MET A 126 -0.45 -8.82 -11.93
N ALA A 127 -0.86 -10.00 -12.38
CA ALA A 127 -0.60 -10.49 -13.73
C ALA A 127 -1.94 -10.67 -14.45
N GLY A 128 -2.07 -10.09 -15.64
CA GLY A 128 -3.20 -10.32 -16.53
C GLY A 128 -2.73 -10.96 -17.82
N SER A 129 -3.45 -11.97 -18.32
CA SER A 129 -3.26 -12.50 -19.66
C SER A 129 -4.58 -12.53 -20.41
N ALA A 130 -4.56 -12.09 -21.65
CA ALA A 130 -5.67 -12.22 -22.59
C ALA A 130 -5.11 -12.82 -23.87
N GLY A 131 -5.77 -13.84 -24.40
CA GLY A 131 -5.31 -14.54 -25.59
C GLY A 131 -6.47 -14.98 -26.48
N MET A 132 -6.13 -15.41 -27.69
CA MET A 132 -7.06 -16.08 -28.58
C MET A 132 -6.46 -17.44 -28.93
N THR A 133 -7.14 -18.50 -28.55
CA THR A 133 -6.77 -19.88 -28.88
C THR A 133 -7.75 -20.42 -29.92
N PRO A 134 -7.35 -20.49 -31.20
CA PRO A 134 -8.12 -21.25 -32.18
C PRO A 134 -8.03 -22.72 -31.82
N SER A 135 -9.18 -23.36 -31.67
CA SER A 135 -9.33 -24.77 -31.35
C SER A 135 -10.29 -25.41 -32.34
N VAL A 136 -10.26 -26.73 -32.41
CA VAL A 136 -11.09 -27.49 -33.33
C VAL A 136 -12.06 -28.32 -32.51
N GLY A 137 -13.33 -27.91 -32.52
CA GLY A 137 -14.40 -28.57 -31.80
C GLY A 137 -14.96 -29.73 -32.62
N VAL A 138 -15.13 -30.88 -31.98
CA VAL A 138 -15.86 -32.02 -32.55
C VAL A 138 -17.33 -31.86 -32.19
N SER A 139 -18.16 -31.60 -33.18
CA SER A 139 -19.61 -31.52 -33.02
C SER A 139 -20.25 -32.86 -33.42
N GLY A 140 -21.09 -33.39 -32.55
CA GLY A 140 -21.82 -34.64 -32.75
C GLY A 140 -23.01 -34.72 -31.80
N PRO A 141 -24.08 -35.48 -32.13
CA PRO A 141 -25.20 -35.71 -31.21
C PRO A 141 -24.68 -36.32 -29.90
N LEU A 142 -25.29 -35.96 -28.77
CA LEU A 142 -24.96 -36.54 -27.45
C LEU A 142 -24.95 -38.09 -27.57
N GLY A 143 -23.76 -38.70 -27.52
CA GLY A 143 -23.62 -40.15 -27.71
C GLY A 143 -22.58 -40.62 -28.74
N GLY A 144 -21.48 -39.88 -28.95
CA GLY A 144 -20.21 -40.51 -29.34
C GLY A 144 -19.88 -40.66 -30.82
N VAL A 145 -20.61 -40.02 -31.75
CA VAL A 145 -20.24 -40.03 -33.19
C VAL A 145 -19.96 -38.61 -33.69
N PRO A 146 -18.70 -38.28 -34.04
CA PRO A 146 -18.33 -36.95 -34.51
C PRO A 146 -18.90 -36.69 -35.92
N THR A 147 -19.82 -35.74 -36.08
CA THR A 147 -20.47 -35.42 -37.36
C THR A 147 -19.90 -34.17 -38.05
N GLY A 148 -19.05 -33.40 -37.37
CA GLY A 148 -18.45 -32.22 -37.98
C GLY A 148 -17.30 -31.64 -37.17
N ILE A 149 -16.30 -31.15 -37.88
CA ILE A 149 -15.16 -30.42 -37.33
C ILE A 149 -15.46 -28.92 -37.50
N LEU A 150 -15.66 -28.20 -36.39
CA LEU A 150 -15.96 -26.77 -36.43
C LEU A 150 -14.79 -25.98 -35.81
N PRO A 151 -14.29 -24.92 -36.47
CA PRO A 151 -13.31 -24.03 -35.86
C PRO A 151 -13.99 -23.26 -34.72
N VAL A 152 -13.41 -23.35 -33.53
CA VAL A 152 -13.87 -22.67 -32.33
C VAL A 152 -12.75 -21.74 -31.85
N ILE A 153 -13.02 -20.44 -31.85
CA ILE A 153 -12.09 -19.45 -31.29
C ILE A 153 -12.47 -19.23 -29.83
N SER A 154 -11.56 -19.60 -28.92
CA SER A 154 -11.70 -19.31 -27.49
C SER A 154 -10.82 -18.11 -27.15
N THR A 155 -11.34 -17.18 -26.37
CA THR A 155 -10.60 -15.98 -25.94
C THR A 155 -10.45 -15.95 -24.42
N PRO A 156 -9.53 -16.74 -23.84
CA PRO A 156 -9.36 -16.75 -22.40
C PRO A 156 -8.82 -15.41 -21.92
N VAL A 157 -9.43 -14.89 -20.85
CA VAL A 157 -8.93 -13.75 -20.08
C VAL A 157 -8.70 -14.25 -18.66
N ASN A 158 -7.45 -14.15 -18.19
CA ASN A 158 -7.05 -14.55 -16.84
C ASN A 158 -6.43 -13.36 -16.12
N GLY A 159 -6.76 -13.22 -14.85
CA GLY A 159 -6.08 -12.31 -13.93
C GLY A 159 -5.64 -13.09 -12.71
N VAL A 160 -4.42 -12.85 -12.24
CA VAL A 160 -3.86 -13.43 -11.02
C VAL A 160 -3.33 -12.29 -10.16
N ILE A 161 -3.74 -12.27 -8.90
CA ILE A 161 -3.20 -11.38 -7.87
C ILE A 161 -2.48 -12.26 -6.87
N THR A 162 -1.18 -12.04 -6.70
CA THR A 162 -0.37 -12.74 -5.69
C THR A 162 0.07 -11.74 -4.65
N VAL A 163 -0.09 -12.10 -3.38
CA VAL A 163 0.29 -11.27 -2.24
C VAL A 163 1.35 -12.02 -1.44
N GLY A 164 2.59 -11.53 -1.49
CA GLY A 164 3.67 -11.96 -0.61
C GLY A 164 3.81 -10.96 0.53
N LEU A 165 3.76 -11.43 1.78
CA LEU A 165 4.01 -10.59 2.95
C LEU A 165 4.92 -11.35 3.90
N LYS A 166 5.92 -10.65 4.45
CA LYS A 166 6.77 -11.16 5.52
C LYS A 166 6.46 -10.42 6.82
N PRO A 167 6.65 -11.05 7.99
CA PRO A 167 6.71 -10.33 9.25
C PRO A 167 7.68 -9.15 9.13
N GLY A 168 7.26 -8.00 9.64
CA GLY A 168 8.07 -6.80 9.55
C GLY A 168 9.27 -6.80 10.49
N PHE A 169 10.02 -5.71 10.46
CA PHE A 169 11.30 -5.54 11.13
C PHE A 169 11.44 -4.13 11.69
N VAL A 170 12.42 -3.92 12.55
CA VAL A 170 12.77 -2.62 13.11
C VAL A 170 14.07 -2.14 12.46
N LEU A 171 14.06 -0.90 11.98
CA LEU A 171 15.22 -0.21 11.43
C LEU A 171 15.68 0.90 12.35
N VAL A 172 16.95 0.89 12.74
CA VAL A 172 17.59 2.01 13.43
C VAL A 172 18.09 2.99 12.37
N VAL A 173 17.51 4.19 12.33
CA VAL A 173 17.89 5.25 11.40
C VAL A 173 18.69 6.31 12.16
N PRO A 174 20.01 6.39 11.97
CA PRO A 174 20.81 7.45 12.56
C PRO A 174 20.51 8.77 11.82
N VAL A 175 20.17 9.80 12.59
CA VAL A 175 19.83 11.14 12.07
C VAL A 175 21.02 12.08 12.17
N ASN A 176 21.72 12.06 13.30
CA ASN A 176 22.88 12.91 13.49
C ASN A 176 23.93 12.23 14.37
N LYS A 177 25.19 12.56 14.12
CA LYS A 177 26.33 12.18 14.93
C LYS A 177 27.17 13.42 15.19
N LYS A 178 27.42 13.73 16.46
CA LYS A 178 28.22 14.88 16.88
C LYS A 178 29.36 14.42 17.78
N GLU A 179 30.59 14.63 17.32
CA GLU A 179 31.77 14.48 18.17
C GLU A 179 31.86 15.63 19.15
N PHE A 180 32.27 15.35 20.38
CA PHE A 180 32.42 16.36 21.41
C PHE A 180 33.62 16.11 22.32
N LYS A 181 34.08 17.19 22.96
CA LYS A 181 35.19 17.24 23.92
C LYS A 181 34.83 18.07 25.16
N SER A 182 33.55 18.06 25.53
CA SER A 182 32.98 18.84 26.64
C SER A 182 32.04 17.97 27.46
N ALA A 183 31.84 18.33 28.73
CA ALA A 183 30.95 17.61 29.64
C ALA A 183 29.47 17.66 29.21
N ASN A 184 29.06 18.72 28.50
CA ASN A 184 27.66 18.95 28.11
C ASN A 184 27.58 19.36 26.63
N PRO A 185 27.61 18.40 25.70
CA PRO A 185 27.58 18.65 24.25
C PRO A 185 26.20 18.95 23.66
#